data_AF-A0A938U1D2-F1
#
_entry.id   AF-A0A938U1D2-F1
#
_cell.length_a   1.000
_cell.length_b   1.000
_cell.length_c   1.000
_cell.angle_alpha   90.00
_cell.angle_beta   90.00
_cell.angle_gamma   90.00
#
_symmetry.space_group_name_H-M   'P 1'
#
loop_
_entity.id
_entity.type
_entity.pdbx_description
1 polymer ?
#
loop_
_entity_poly.entity_id
_entity_poly.type
_entity_poly.pdbx_seq_one_letter_code
_entity_poly.pdbx_strand_id
1 'polypeptide(L)'
;MTELKAFREKLGRAIHEKYLEAQRGKMPPDDPAMQPWETLREDLKESNRQQADQIPDKLQALGYTYKPAKGPRAAKFRFTPPEVETLAKMEHDRWMAEKRAAGWTYGPVKDAGKKTHPSLLPWEELPEEEKDKDRQAVRAIPALLAAAGFEIQRQRTK
;
A
#
# COMPACT_ATOMS: atom_id res chain seq x y z
N MET A 1 -15.79 -11.70 -14.20
CA MET A 1 -14.44 -11.11 -14.41
C MET A 1 -14.42 -9.57 -14.32
N THR A 2 -15.49 -8.86 -14.71
CA THR A 2 -15.55 -7.38 -14.72
C THR A 2 -15.62 -6.75 -13.32
N GLU A 3 -16.37 -7.34 -12.39
CA GLU A 3 -16.54 -6.79 -11.03
C GLU A 3 -15.24 -6.82 -10.20
N LEU A 4 -14.45 -7.89 -10.31
CA LEU A 4 -13.17 -8.00 -9.62
C LEU A 4 -12.16 -6.95 -10.10
N LYS A 5 -12.13 -6.70 -11.42
CA LYS A 5 -11.29 -5.63 -12.00
C LYS A 5 -11.74 -4.24 -11.55
N ALA A 6 -13.04 -3.98 -11.51
CA ALA A 6 -13.59 -2.72 -11.02
C ALA A 6 -13.30 -2.50 -9.53
N PHE A 7 -13.34 -3.57 -8.72
CA PHE A 7 -12.99 -3.53 -7.31
C PHE A 7 -11.51 -3.20 -7.10
N ARG A 8 -10.63 -3.87 -7.84
CA ARG A 8 -9.18 -3.62 -7.84
C ARG A 8 -8.85 -2.17 -8.19
N GLU A 9 -9.46 -1.64 -9.25
CA GLU A 9 -9.26 -0.25 -9.69
C GLU A 9 -9.71 0.75 -8.62
N LYS A 10 -10.89 0.53 -8.01
CA LYS A 10 -11.43 1.38 -6.95
C LYS A 10 -10.49 1.41 -5.73
N LEU A 11 -9.99 0.26 -5.28
CA LEU A 11 -9.05 0.21 -4.15
C LEU A 11 -7.70 0.84 -4.51
N GLY A 12 -7.16 0.55 -5.69
CA GLY A 12 -5.91 1.16 -6.16
C GLY A 12 -5.97 2.69 -6.18
N ARG A 13 -7.08 3.25 -6.68
CA ARG A 13 -7.31 4.70 -6.64
C ARG A 13 -7.36 5.24 -5.21
N ALA A 14 -8.11 4.59 -4.32
CA ALA A 14 -8.26 5.04 -2.93
C ALA A 14 -6.93 4.96 -2.14
N ILE A 15 -6.09 3.97 -2.42
CA ILE A 15 -4.73 3.87 -1.90
C ILE A 15 -3.89 5.07 -2.37
N HIS A 16 -3.92 5.38 -3.67
CA HIS A 16 -3.18 6.50 -4.23
C HIS A 16 -3.63 7.85 -3.65
N GLU A 17 -4.94 8.03 -3.47
CA GLU A 17 -5.49 9.23 -2.83
C GLU A 17 -4.95 9.40 -1.40
N LYS A 18 -4.84 8.31 -0.64
CA LYS A 18 -4.22 8.34 0.71
C LYS A 18 -2.73 8.63 0.67
N TYR A 19 -2.02 8.13 -0.33
CA TYR A 19 -0.62 8.47 -0.56
C TYR A 19 -0.44 9.98 -0.83
N LEU A 20 -1.26 10.57 -1.72
CA LEU A 20 -1.22 12.01 -2.02
C LEU A 20 -1.50 12.87 -0.78
N GLU A 21 -2.49 12.47 0.04
CA GLU A 21 -2.76 13.14 1.32
C GLU A 21 -1.53 13.13 2.24
N ALA A 22 -0.86 11.97 2.36
CA ALA A 22 0.24 11.76 3.28
C ALA A 22 1.58 12.39 2.86
N GLN A 23 1.78 12.54 1.54
CA GLN A 23 2.99 13.12 0.95
C GLN A 23 2.84 14.60 0.58
N ARG A 24 1.66 15.19 0.79
CA ARG A 24 1.40 16.61 0.54
C ARG A 24 2.41 17.47 1.31
N GLY A 25 3.16 18.30 0.57
CA GLY A 25 4.16 19.21 1.14
C GLY A 25 5.51 18.56 1.49
N LYS A 26 5.64 17.23 1.37
CA LYS A 26 6.92 16.51 1.57
C LYS A 26 7.66 16.24 0.26
N MET A 27 6.91 16.00 -0.80
CA MET A 27 7.45 15.74 -2.13
C MET A 27 7.19 16.90 -3.11
N PRO A 28 8.06 17.10 -4.11
CA PRO A 28 7.81 18.05 -5.19
C PRO A 28 6.47 17.76 -5.89
N PRO A 29 5.63 18.78 -6.14
CA PRO A 29 4.33 18.59 -6.81
C PRO A 29 4.44 18.01 -8.23
N ASP A 30 5.59 18.16 -8.88
CA ASP A 30 5.91 17.65 -10.21
C ASP A 30 6.51 16.23 -10.19
N ASP A 31 6.74 15.61 -9.02
CA ASP A 31 7.15 14.21 -8.97
C ASP A 31 6.08 13.33 -9.66
N PRO A 32 6.47 12.35 -10.50
CA PRO A 32 5.52 11.45 -11.16
C PRO A 32 4.55 10.72 -10.23
N ALA A 33 4.95 10.48 -8.97
CA ALA A 33 4.09 9.87 -7.96
C ALA A 33 3.10 10.84 -7.31
N MET A 34 3.26 12.15 -7.51
CA MET A 34 2.39 13.19 -6.95
C MET A 34 1.28 13.63 -7.92
N GLN A 35 1.12 12.93 -9.05
CA GLN A 35 0.10 13.24 -10.05
C GLN A 35 -1.28 12.66 -9.66
N PRO A 36 -2.40 13.33 -10.04
CA PRO A 36 -3.75 12.78 -9.90
C PRO A 36 -3.91 11.41 -10.56
N TRP A 37 -4.85 10.58 -10.09
CA TRP A 37 -5.05 9.23 -10.63
C TRP A 37 -5.24 9.23 -12.15
N GLU A 38 -6.00 10.18 -12.70
CA GLU A 38 -6.32 10.27 -14.12
C GLU A 38 -5.07 10.41 -15.00
N THR A 39 -4.05 11.14 -14.53
CA THR A 39 -2.80 11.40 -15.25
C THR A 39 -1.60 10.63 -14.70
N LEU A 40 -1.81 9.82 -13.65
CA LEU A 40 -0.78 8.99 -13.05
C LEU A 40 -0.25 7.99 -14.07
N ARG A 41 1.08 7.83 -14.09
CA ARG A 41 1.76 6.85 -14.95
C ARG A 41 1.24 5.44 -14.67
N GLU A 42 1.05 4.64 -15.71
CA GLU A 42 0.37 3.33 -15.59
C GLU A 42 1.09 2.33 -14.69
N ASP A 43 2.42 2.35 -14.62
CA ASP A 43 3.19 1.51 -13.69
C ASP A 43 2.95 1.91 -12.21
N LEU A 44 2.72 3.19 -11.93
CA LEU A 44 2.40 3.67 -10.59
C LEU A 44 0.95 3.33 -10.23
N LYS A 45 0.00 3.44 -11.16
CA LYS A 45 -1.35 2.88 -10.96
C LYS A 45 -1.27 1.38 -10.68
N GLU A 46 -0.45 0.67 -11.45
CA GLU A 46 -0.29 -0.77 -11.29
C GLU A 46 0.33 -1.15 -9.95
N SER A 47 1.31 -0.40 -9.44
CA SER A 47 1.84 -0.56 -8.08
C SER A 47 0.73 -0.42 -7.02
N ASN A 48 -0.15 0.56 -7.15
CA ASN A 48 -1.28 0.75 -6.22
C ASN A 48 -2.30 -0.40 -6.32
N ARG A 49 -2.54 -0.91 -7.53
CA ARG A 49 -3.43 -2.06 -7.72
C ARG A 49 -2.83 -3.35 -7.14
N GLN A 50 -1.53 -3.58 -7.32
CA GLN A 50 -0.83 -4.71 -6.69
C GLN A 50 -0.85 -4.62 -5.16
N GLN A 51 -0.75 -3.41 -4.60
CA GLN A 51 -0.93 -3.20 -3.17
C GLN A 51 -2.34 -3.61 -2.71
N ALA A 52 -3.39 -3.25 -3.48
CA ALA A 52 -4.75 -3.69 -3.21
C ALA A 52 -4.90 -5.22 -3.29
N ASP A 53 -4.28 -5.85 -4.30
CA ASP A 53 -4.32 -7.30 -4.52
C ASP A 53 -3.71 -8.07 -3.33
N GLN A 54 -2.72 -7.50 -2.64
CA GLN A 54 -2.04 -8.13 -1.50
C GLN A 54 -2.67 -7.85 -0.13
N ILE A 55 -3.78 -7.11 -0.05
CA ILE A 55 -4.49 -6.90 1.22
C ILE A 55 -4.86 -8.23 1.91
N PRO A 56 -5.38 -9.26 1.21
CA PRO A 56 -5.70 -10.55 1.82
C PRO A 56 -4.49 -11.23 2.46
N ASP A 57 -3.33 -11.23 1.79
CA ASP A 57 -2.10 -11.87 2.28
C ASP A 57 -1.59 -11.19 3.56
N LYS A 58 -1.62 -9.85 3.58
CA LYS A 58 -1.28 -9.05 4.77
C LYS A 58 -2.19 -9.37 5.95
N LEU A 59 -3.50 -9.46 5.72
CA LEU A 59 -4.44 -9.84 6.78
C LEU A 59 -4.19 -11.27 7.28
N GLN A 60 -3.96 -12.21 6.35
CA GLN A 60 -3.72 -13.60 6.68
C GLN A 60 -2.44 -13.78 7.52
N ALA A 61 -1.38 -13.03 7.23
CA ALA A 61 -0.14 -13.06 8.01
C ALA A 61 -0.33 -12.74 9.50
N LEU A 62 -1.41 -12.04 9.86
CA LEU A 62 -1.78 -11.70 11.23
C LEU A 62 -2.98 -12.50 11.76
N GLY A 63 -3.44 -13.53 11.02
CA GLY A 63 -4.61 -14.32 11.39
C GLY A 63 -5.94 -13.56 11.26
N TYR A 64 -6.00 -12.59 10.36
CA TYR A 64 -7.23 -11.87 10.00
C TYR A 64 -7.75 -12.28 8.62
N THR A 65 -9.02 -11.99 8.40
CA THR A 65 -9.70 -12.03 7.10
C THR A 65 -10.69 -10.86 7.05
N TYR A 66 -11.40 -10.68 5.94
CA TYR A 66 -12.45 -9.69 5.81
C TYR A 66 -13.71 -10.30 5.21
N LYS A 67 -14.87 -9.70 5.50
CA LYS A 67 -16.18 -10.12 4.99
C LYS A 67 -17.05 -8.90 4.69
N PRO A 68 -18.13 -9.03 3.90
CA PRO A 68 -19.09 -7.95 3.73
C PRO A 68 -19.63 -7.45 5.07
N ALA A 69 -19.63 -6.13 5.27
CA ALA A 69 -20.07 -5.49 6.49
C ALA A 69 -21.60 -5.58 6.64
N LYS A 70 -22.08 -5.90 7.86
CA LYS A 70 -23.51 -5.97 8.17
C LYS A 70 -24.01 -4.65 8.77
N GLY A 71 -24.06 -3.60 7.95
CA GLY A 71 -24.64 -2.30 8.31
C GLY A 71 -23.60 -1.17 8.52
N PRO A 72 -24.06 0.04 8.87
CA PRO A 72 -23.22 1.26 8.91
C PRO A 72 -22.20 1.31 10.05
N ARG A 73 -22.08 0.26 10.86
CA ARG A 73 -21.08 0.14 11.91
C ARG A 73 -20.05 -0.94 11.54
N ALA A 74 -19.20 -0.62 10.58
CA ALA A 74 -17.89 -1.28 10.56
C ALA A 74 -17.19 -0.89 11.87
N ALA A 75 -16.80 -1.88 12.68
CA ALA A 75 -15.97 -1.62 13.85
C ALA A 75 -14.74 -0.78 13.42
N LYS A 76 -14.30 0.18 14.25
CA LYS A 76 -13.07 0.95 14.03
C LYS A 76 -11.86 0.05 14.26
N PHE A 77 -11.69 -0.95 13.41
CA PHE A 77 -10.56 -1.86 13.46
C PHE A 77 -9.27 -1.07 13.25
N ARG A 78 -8.27 -1.36 14.08
CA ARG A 78 -6.93 -0.81 13.97
C ARG A 78 -5.94 -1.92 14.27
N PHE A 79 -4.89 -1.99 13.47
CA PHE A 79 -3.72 -2.80 13.80
C PHE A 79 -3.02 -2.21 15.03
N THR A 80 -2.51 -3.08 15.88
CA THR A 80 -1.59 -2.73 16.97
C THR A 80 -0.25 -2.24 16.40
N PRO A 81 0.57 -1.50 17.16
CA PRO A 81 1.87 -1.04 16.67
C PRO A 81 2.79 -2.17 16.15
N PRO A 82 2.93 -3.35 16.81
CA PRO A 82 3.72 -4.45 16.28
C PRO A 82 3.16 -5.07 14.99
N GLU A 83 1.83 -5.14 14.86
CA GLU A 83 1.18 -5.57 13.62
C GLU A 83 1.45 -4.57 12.49
N VAL A 84 1.43 -3.27 12.76
CA VAL A 84 1.79 -2.23 11.79
C VAL A 84 3.23 -2.41 11.30
N GLU A 85 4.20 -2.64 12.17
CA GLU A 85 5.60 -2.86 11.75
C GLU A 85 5.73 -4.10 10.87
N THR A 86 5.03 -5.18 11.23
CA THR A 86 5.04 -6.43 10.45
C THR A 86 4.48 -6.20 9.04
N LEU A 87 3.33 -5.53 8.93
CA LEU A 87 2.71 -5.26 7.64
C LEU A 87 3.49 -4.24 6.81
N ALA A 88 4.09 -3.24 7.45
CA ALA A 88 4.88 -2.22 6.77
C ALA A 88 6.13 -2.84 6.13
N LYS A 89 6.81 -3.75 6.83
CA LYS A 89 7.91 -4.53 6.25
C LYS A 89 7.44 -5.37 5.05
N MET A 90 6.27 -6.04 5.16
CA MET A 90 5.69 -6.78 4.03
C MET A 90 5.36 -5.89 2.83
N GLU A 91 4.87 -4.66 3.05
CA GLU A 91 4.60 -3.69 1.98
C GLU A 91 5.89 -3.24 1.31
N HIS A 92 6.93 -2.94 2.09
CA HIS A 92 8.24 -2.58 1.57
C HIS A 92 8.85 -3.72 0.73
N ASP A 93 8.80 -4.96 1.24
CA ASP A 93 9.31 -6.13 0.53
C ASP A 93 8.56 -6.35 -0.79
N ARG A 94 7.24 -6.15 -0.82
CA ARG A 94 6.44 -6.17 -2.06
C ARG A 94 6.92 -5.11 -3.05
N TRP A 95 7.03 -3.86 -2.60
CA TRP A 95 7.45 -2.74 -3.43
C TRP A 95 8.87 -2.94 -3.97
N MET A 96 9.80 -3.42 -3.14
CA MET A 96 11.16 -3.76 -3.57
C MET A 96 11.16 -4.86 -4.64
N ALA A 97 10.35 -5.91 -4.46
CA ALA A 97 10.25 -6.99 -5.43
C ALA A 97 9.72 -6.48 -6.79
N GLU A 98 8.69 -5.63 -6.78
CA GLU A 98 8.16 -4.96 -7.97
C GLU A 98 9.24 -4.14 -8.67
N LYS A 99 9.96 -3.30 -7.92
CA LYS A 99 11.03 -2.44 -8.47
C LYS A 99 12.18 -3.26 -9.04
N ARG A 100 12.64 -4.30 -8.34
CA ARG A 100 13.68 -5.21 -8.84
C ARG A 100 13.24 -5.93 -10.11
N ALA A 101 12.00 -6.41 -10.17
CA ALA A 101 11.44 -7.03 -11.38
C ALA A 101 11.38 -6.05 -12.57
N ALA A 102 11.16 -4.76 -12.31
CA ALA A 102 11.23 -3.70 -13.32
C ALA A 102 12.67 -3.25 -13.66
N GLY A 103 13.68 -3.90 -13.10
CA GLY A 103 15.11 -3.65 -13.35
C GLY A 103 15.68 -2.48 -12.54
N TRP A 104 15.02 -2.06 -11.46
CA TRP A 104 15.57 -1.06 -10.56
C TRP A 104 16.60 -1.65 -9.62
N THR A 105 17.61 -0.85 -9.32
CA THR A 105 18.71 -1.19 -8.42
C THR A 105 18.89 -0.10 -7.36
N TYR A 106 19.62 -0.41 -6.30
CA TYR A 106 19.97 0.61 -5.31
C TYR A 106 20.86 1.70 -5.94
N GLY A 107 20.61 2.95 -5.55
CA GLY A 107 21.52 4.06 -5.77
C GLY A 107 21.19 5.20 -4.81
N PRO A 108 22.16 6.06 -4.47
CA PRO A 108 22.02 7.07 -3.41
C PRO A 108 20.96 8.14 -3.72
N VAL A 109 20.57 8.27 -4.99
CA VAL A 109 19.55 9.21 -5.47
C VAL A 109 18.60 8.47 -6.41
N LYS A 110 17.34 8.92 -6.46
CA LYS A 110 16.36 8.41 -7.43
C LYS A 110 16.71 8.91 -8.83
N ASP A 111 17.01 8.00 -9.74
CA ASP A 111 17.26 8.31 -11.16
C ASP A 111 16.45 7.35 -12.03
N ALA A 112 15.43 7.87 -12.71
CA ALA A 112 14.54 7.07 -13.54
C ALA A 112 15.20 6.57 -14.84
N GLY A 113 16.19 7.31 -15.37
CA GLY A 113 16.94 6.90 -16.57
C GLY A 113 17.90 5.76 -16.28
N LYS A 114 18.52 5.77 -15.10
CA LYS A 114 19.42 4.69 -14.63
C LYS A 114 18.70 3.59 -13.85
N LYS A 115 17.40 3.77 -13.58
CA LYS A 115 16.59 2.91 -12.70
C LYS A 115 17.25 2.67 -11.34
N THR A 116 17.63 3.75 -10.66
CA THR A 116 18.16 3.67 -9.29
C THR A 116 17.21 4.29 -8.29
N HIS A 117 17.11 3.71 -7.08
CA HIS A 117 16.27 4.24 -6.00
C HIS A 117 16.96 4.09 -4.63
N PRO A 118 16.95 5.12 -3.76
CA PRO A 118 17.63 5.08 -2.46
C PRO A 118 16.97 4.10 -1.48
N SER A 119 15.65 3.97 -1.53
CA SER A 119 14.91 3.05 -0.66
C SER A 119 15.04 1.57 -1.05
N LEU A 120 15.83 1.17 -2.06
CA LEU A 120 16.07 -0.25 -2.38
C LEU A 120 17.08 -0.90 -1.42
N LEU A 121 16.84 -0.74 -0.11
CA LEU A 121 17.63 -1.24 1.00
C LEU A 121 16.81 -2.22 1.86
N PRO A 122 17.47 -3.11 2.62
CA PRO A 122 16.81 -3.90 3.66
C PRO A 122 16.00 -3.01 4.61
N TRP A 123 14.89 -3.52 5.14
CA TRP A 123 14.01 -2.77 6.05
C TRP A 123 14.78 -2.13 7.21
N GLU A 124 15.72 -2.86 7.78
CA GLU A 124 16.52 -2.43 8.93
C GLU A 124 17.45 -1.25 8.62
N GLU A 125 17.80 -1.05 7.35
CA GLU A 125 18.68 0.02 6.86
C GLU A 125 17.90 1.24 6.33
N LEU A 126 16.58 1.14 6.21
CA LEU A 126 15.76 2.27 5.75
C LEU A 126 15.74 3.40 6.79
N PRO A 127 15.80 4.67 6.33
CA PRO A 127 15.44 5.82 7.15
C PRO A 127 14.01 5.70 7.69
N GLU A 128 13.77 6.17 8.91
CA GLU A 128 12.44 6.11 9.53
C GLU A 128 11.36 6.85 8.72
N GLU A 129 11.73 7.93 8.03
CA GLU A 129 10.81 8.65 7.14
C GLU A 129 10.34 7.79 5.95
N GLU A 130 11.21 6.92 5.42
CA GLU A 130 10.83 5.99 4.35
C GLU A 130 9.93 4.88 4.90
N LYS A 131 10.28 4.28 6.04
CA LYS A 131 9.43 3.27 6.72
C LYS A 131 8.04 3.82 7.05
N ASP A 132 7.95 5.11 7.41
CA ASP A 132 6.69 5.76 7.74
C ASP A 132 5.71 5.79 6.57
N LYS A 133 6.18 5.75 5.33
CA LYS A 133 5.32 5.64 4.15
C LYS A 133 4.60 4.29 4.14
N ASP A 134 5.33 3.20 4.35
CA ASP A 134 4.75 1.85 4.43
C ASP A 134 3.82 1.70 5.64
N ARG A 135 4.22 2.23 6.80
CA ARG A 135 3.37 2.25 8.02
C ARG A 135 2.06 3.00 7.77
N GLN A 136 2.11 4.13 7.09
CA GLN A 136 0.90 4.90 6.72
C GLN A 136 0.02 4.12 5.76
N ALA A 137 0.62 3.48 4.75
CA ALA A 137 -0.11 2.69 3.77
C ALA A 137 -0.87 1.52 4.42
N VAL A 138 -0.22 0.77 5.33
CA VAL A 138 -0.88 -0.36 6.00
C VAL A 138 -1.91 0.07 7.05
N ARG A 139 -1.70 1.22 7.71
CA ARG A 139 -2.71 1.82 8.61
C ARG A 139 -3.98 2.25 7.87
N ALA A 140 -3.91 2.49 6.56
CA ALA A 140 -5.07 2.86 5.76
C ALA A 140 -5.96 1.66 5.39
N ILE A 141 -5.43 0.42 5.39
CA ILE A 141 -6.15 -0.80 4.96
C ILE A 141 -7.53 -0.95 5.62
N PRO A 142 -7.72 -0.79 6.94
CA PRO A 142 -9.03 -0.93 7.56
C PRO A 142 -10.06 0.08 7.03
N ALA A 143 -9.63 1.32 6.81
CA ALA A 143 -10.50 2.38 6.27
C ALA A 143 -10.85 2.13 4.80
N LEU A 144 -9.89 1.65 4.00
CA LEU A 144 -10.08 1.27 2.60
C LEU A 144 -11.11 0.14 2.47
N LEU A 145 -10.97 -0.91 3.29
CA LEU A 145 -11.93 -2.02 3.33
C LEU A 145 -13.32 -1.57 3.80
N ALA A 146 -13.39 -0.71 4.81
CA ALA A 146 -14.67 -0.16 5.28
C ALA A 146 -15.38 0.67 4.20
N ALA A 147 -14.66 1.55 3.49
CA ALA A 147 -15.20 2.32 2.37
C ALA A 147 -15.62 1.43 1.18
N ALA A 148 -15.03 0.24 1.08
CA ALA A 148 -15.39 -0.79 0.13
C ALA A 148 -16.56 -1.69 0.60
N GLY A 149 -17.11 -1.48 1.80
CA GLY A 149 -18.23 -2.26 2.33
C GLY A 149 -17.82 -3.56 3.03
N PHE A 150 -16.56 -3.67 3.47
CA PHE A 150 -16.02 -4.84 4.17
C PHE A 150 -15.61 -4.51 5.60
N GLU A 151 -15.64 -5.53 6.46
CA GLU A 151 -15.12 -5.47 7.82
C GLU A 151 -14.06 -6.55 8.06
N ILE A 152 -13.00 -6.19 8.78
CA ILE A 152 -11.93 -7.11 9.18
C ILE A 152 -12.41 -7.93 10.39
N GLN A 153 -12.12 -9.23 10.40
CA GLN A 153 -12.38 -10.14 11.51
C GLN A 153 -11.20 -11.10 11.72
N ARG A 154 -11.02 -11.61 12.95
CA ARG A 154 -10.09 -12.71 13.18
C ARG A 154 -10.53 -13.96 12.40
N GLN A 155 -9.58 -14.64 11.79
CA GLN A 155 -9.80 -16.00 11.32
C GLN A 155 -10.09 -16.88 12.54
N ARG A 156 -11.20 -17.61 12.51
CA ARG A 156 -11.40 -18.68 13.48
C ARG A 156 -10.48 -19.82 13.06
N THR A 157 -9.45 -20.10 13.85
CA THR A 157 -8.77 -21.39 13.79
C THR A 157 -9.81 -22.45 14.13
N LYS A 158 -9.98 -23.42 13.22
CA LYS A 158 -10.70 -24.66 13.52
C LYS A 158 -9.90 -25.49 14.50
#